data_AF-A0A9E3FQ36-F1
#
_entry.id   AF-A0A9E3FQ36-F1
#
_cell.length_a   1.000
_cell.length_b   1.000
_cell.length_c   1.000
_cell.angle_alpha   90.00
_cell.angle_beta   90.00
_cell.angle_gamma   90.00
#
_symmetry.space_group_name_H-M   'P 1'
#
loop_
_entity.id
_entity.type
_entity.pdbx_description
1 polymer ?
#
loop_
_entity_poly.entity_id
_entity_poly.type
_entity_poly.pdbx_seq_one_letter_code
_entity_poly.pdbx_strand_id
1 'polypeptide(L)'
;KDRARVEREYSRMKIAARHPYLERERCIPPALLGSARFAGRIRIDSHGNAVFPHFDAGGLCGYELKNAGFTGFAKGGEKGLWESHDQDSDAALVFAESAIDALSHAALFPNPHARYRSIGGAVNDRQPRLIRSAIADMVQGSEIICATDNDDAGWKLATMLRDCFEGTGRADLRFTLDLPPKVTEDWNQVLKDASRETSLPSSSSQSRPPPLPSLIGLKSRGPL
;
A
#
# COMPACT_ATOMS: atom_id res chain seq x y z
N LYS A 1 16.67 -14.72 -20.15
CA LYS A 1 16.71 -13.59 -19.19
C LYS A 1 17.62 -12.55 -19.81
N ASP A 2 17.19 -11.29 -19.91
CA ASP A 2 17.94 -10.23 -20.60
C ASP A 2 17.77 -8.93 -19.80
N ARG A 3 18.59 -8.78 -18.75
CA ARG A 3 18.54 -7.63 -17.85
C ARG A 3 18.81 -6.32 -18.56
N ALA A 4 19.83 -6.30 -19.43
CA ALA A 4 20.19 -5.11 -20.19
C ALA A 4 19.02 -4.63 -21.07
N ARG A 5 18.23 -5.55 -21.65
CA ARG A 5 17.01 -5.18 -22.36
C ARG A 5 15.94 -4.60 -21.44
N VAL A 6 15.68 -5.23 -20.29
CA VAL A 6 14.71 -4.74 -19.29
C VAL A 6 15.06 -3.33 -18.85
N GLU A 7 16.33 -3.08 -18.52
CA GLU A 7 16.81 -1.76 -18.11
C GLU A 7 16.65 -0.72 -19.22
N ARG A 8 17.03 -1.06 -20.46
CA ARG A 8 16.84 -0.17 -21.61
C ARG A 8 15.36 0.15 -21.85
N GLU A 9 14.48 -0.84 -21.83
CA GLU A 9 13.03 -0.62 -22.02
C GLU A 9 12.46 0.23 -20.88
N TYR A 10 12.79 -0.10 -19.63
CA TYR A 10 12.33 0.64 -18.45
C TYR A 10 12.82 2.10 -18.44
N SER A 11 14.06 2.36 -18.86
CA SER A 11 14.66 3.70 -18.90
C SER A 11 13.89 4.68 -19.80
N ARG A 12 13.19 4.18 -20.83
CA ARG A 12 12.41 4.97 -21.79
C ARG A 12 11.01 5.32 -21.29
N MET A 13 10.55 4.68 -20.22
CA MET A 13 9.22 4.88 -19.65
C MET A 13 9.17 6.17 -18.84
N LYS A 14 8.01 6.81 -18.83
CA LYS A 14 7.82 8.10 -18.14
C LYS A 14 7.63 7.89 -16.65
N ILE A 15 8.18 8.75 -15.81
CA ILE A 15 7.88 8.74 -14.37
C ILE A 15 6.40 9.06 -14.15
N ALA A 16 5.73 8.25 -13.33
CA ALA A 16 4.30 8.39 -13.04
C ALA A 16 4.07 9.29 -11.82
N ALA A 17 4.10 10.61 -11.98
CA ALA A 17 3.65 11.53 -10.92
C ALA A 17 2.11 11.53 -10.78
N ARG A 18 1.42 11.15 -11.86
CA ARG A 18 -0.04 10.98 -11.95
C ARG A 18 -0.32 9.80 -12.88
N HIS A 19 -1.39 9.05 -12.62
CA HIS A 19 -1.77 7.90 -13.43
C HIS A 19 -3.29 7.68 -13.39
N PRO A 20 -4.03 7.84 -14.51
CA PRO A 20 -5.49 7.74 -14.51
C PRO A 20 -6.05 6.45 -13.91
N TYR A 21 -5.50 5.28 -14.29
CA TYR A 21 -5.91 4.00 -13.71
C TYR A 21 -5.66 3.92 -12.19
N LEU A 22 -4.48 4.30 -11.70
CA LEU A 22 -4.19 4.24 -10.26
C LEU A 22 -5.05 5.22 -9.46
N GLU A 23 -5.28 6.42 -9.99
CA GLU A 23 -6.08 7.44 -9.30
C GLU A 23 -7.58 7.11 -9.32
N ARG A 24 -8.13 6.78 -10.49
CA ARG A 24 -9.58 6.68 -10.68
C ARG A 24 -10.15 5.31 -10.34
N GLU A 25 -9.42 4.24 -10.66
CA GLU A 25 -9.92 2.86 -10.47
C GLU A 25 -9.38 2.21 -9.21
N ARG A 26 -8.17 2.60 -8.80
CA ARG A 26 -7.49 2.10 -7.59
C ARG A 26 -7.55 3.08 -6.43
N CYS A 27 -8.10 4.28 -6.62
CA CYS A 27 -8.23 5.31 -5.59
C CYS A 27 -6.91 5.72 -4.92
N ILE A 28 -5.77 5.47 -5.57
CA ILE A 28 -4.45 5.84 -5.04
C ILE A 28 -4.28 7.36 -5.17
N PRO A 29 -4.01 8.09 -4.07
CA PRO A 29 -3.87 9.54 -4.13
C PRO A 29 -2.70 9.97 -5.02
N PRO A 30 -2.88 10.95 -5.92
CA PRO A 30 -1.79 11.44 -6.78
C PRO A 30 -0.62 12.03 -5.97
N ALA A 31 -0.90 12.63 -4.82
CA ALA A 31 0.12 13.14 -3.90
C ALA A 31 1.06 12.01 -3.39
N LEU A 32 0.54 10.78 -3.24
CA LEU A 32 1.34 9.64 -2.82
C LEU A 32 2.33 9.23 -3.91
N LEU A 33 1.87 9.16 -5.18
CA LEU A 33 2.71 8.78 -6.33
C LEU A 33 3.89 9.75 -6.53
N GLY A 34 3.66 11.04 -6.28
CA GLY A 34 4.69 12.08 -6.36
C GLY A 34 5.54 12.27 -5.09
N SER A 35 5.25 11.54 -4.02
CA SER A 35 5.97 11.69 -2.74
C SER A 35 7.42 11.22 -2.84
N ALA A 36 8.29 11.71 -1.95
CA ALA A 36 9.69 11.29 -1.91
C ALA A 36 9.87 9.77 -1.77
N ARG A 37 8.90 9.08 -1.13
CA ARG A 37 8.93 7.62 -0.96
C ARG A 37 8.70 6.85 -2.27
N PHE A 38 7.87 7.36 -3.18
CA PHE A 38 7.40 6.62 -4.36
C PHE A 38 7.75 7.27 -5.71
N ALA A 39 8.24 8.51 -5.72
CA ALA A 39 8.58 9.22 -6.96
C ALA A 39 9.56 8.41 -7.82
N GLY A 40 9.17 8.10 -9.06
CA GLY A 40 9.99 7.29 -9.98
C GLY A 40 9.98 5.79 -9.72
N ARG A 41 9.34 5.31 -8.64
CA ARG A 41 9.08 3.88 -8.37
C ARG A 41 7.81 3.36 -9.04
N ILE A 42 7.09 4.24 -9.72
CA ILE A 42 6.03 3.89 -10.66
C ILE A 42 6.33 4.63 -11.98
N ARG A 43 6.20 3.94 -13.11
CA ARG A 43 6.34 4.52 -14.45
C ARG A 43 5.13 4.24 -15.33
N ILE A 44 5.08 4.89 -16.49
CA ILE A 44 4.08 4.72 -17.53
C ILE A 44 4.78 4.28 -18.82
N ASP A 45 4.37 3.13 -19.36
CA ASP A 45 4.87 2.65 -20.65
C ASP A 45 4.17 3.35 -21.85
N SER A 46 4.53 2.99 -23.07
CA SER A 46 3.93 3.58 -24.29
C SER A 46 2.45 3.23 -24.48
N HIS A 47 1.92 2.24 -23.77
CA HIS A 47 0.52 1.82 -23.83
C HIS A 47 -0.31 2.42 -22.68
N GLY A 48 0.30 3.24 -21.83
CA GLY A 48 -0.38 3.84 -20.68
C GLY A 48 -0.54 2.90 -19.48
N ASN A 49 0.22 1.80 -19.44
CA ASN A 49 0.20 0.87 -18.30
C ASN A 49 1.01 1.44 -17.13
N ALA A 50 0.54 1.18 -15.91
CA ALA A 50 1.32 1.42 -14.70
C ALA A 50 2.42 0.36 -14.62
N VAL A 51 3.66 0.80 -14.47
CA VAL A 51 4.86 -0.05 -14.47
C VAL A 51 5.47 -0.02 -13.08
N PHE A 52 5.59 -1.20 -12.47
CA PHE A 52 6.17 -1.41 -11.14
C PHE A 52 7.50 -2.16 -11.29
N PRO A 53 8.67 -1.50 -11.12
CA PRO A 53 9.99 -2.12 -11.23
C PRO A 53 10.25 -3.15 -10.14
N HIS A 54 10.80 -4.30 -10.51
CA HIS A 54 11.29 -5.32 -9.59
C HIS A 54 12.81 -5.31 -9.52
N PHE A 55 13.35 -5.46 -8.31
CA PHE A 55 14.77 -5.45 -8.02
C PHE A 55 15.22 -6.76 -7.38
N ASP A 56 16.47 -7.10 -7.65
CA ASP A 56 17.22 -8.11 -6.93
C ASP A 56 18.61 -7.56 -6.54
N ALA A 57 19.49 -8.42 -6.02
CA ALA A 57 20.83 -8.03 -5.60
C ALA A 57 21.68 -7.35 -6.69
N GLY A 58 21.37 -7.55 -7.98
CA GLY A 58 22.05 -6.88 -9.08
C GLY A 58 21.28 -5.69 -9.67
N GLY A 59 20.26 -5.18 -8.97
CA GLY A 59 19.44 -4.05 -9.41
C GLY A 59 18.17 -4.45 -10.16
N LEU A 60 17.73 -3.60 -11.09
CA LEU A 60 16.48 -3.78 -11.83
C LEU A 60 16.51 -5.07 -12.64
N CYS A 61 15.62 -6.01 -12.32
CA CYS A 61 15.60 -7.35 -12.93
C CYS A 61 14.33 -7.63 -13.74
N GLY A 62 13.25 -6.87 -13.51
CA GLY A 62 11.99 -7.00 -14.21
C GLY A 62 11.04 -5.86 -13.86
N TYR A 63 9.81 -5.92 -14.35
CA TYR A 63 8.75 -5.03 -13.92
C TYR A 63 7.37 -5.65 -14.20
N GLU A 64 6.42 -5.34 -13.34
CA GLU A 64 5.01 -5.64 -13.53
C GLU A 64 4.31 -4.52 -14.26
N LEU A 65 3.35 -4.89 -15.11
CA LEU A 65 2.48 -3.98 -15.84
C LEU A 65 1.05 -4.17 -15.33
N LYS A 66 0.38 -3.08 -14.97
CA LYS A 66 -1.03 -3.10 -14.54
C LYS A 66 -1.82 -2.02 -15.27
N ASN A 67 -3.02 -2.38 -15.70
CA ASN A 67 -4.01 -1.46 -16.20
C ASN A 67 -5.42 -2.06 -16.02
N ALA A 68 -6.45 -1.32 -16.41
CA ALA A 68 -7.82 -1.83 -16.43
C ALA A 68 -7.91 -3.14 -17.24
N GLY A 69 -8.29 -4.24 -16.58
CA GLY A 69 -8.41 -5.55 -17.22
C GLY A 69 -7.08 -6.15 -17.74
N PHE A 70 -5.93 -5.58 -17.38
CA PHE A 70 -4.63 -6.01 -17.87
C PHE A 70 -3.63 -6.23 -16.73
N THR A 71 -2.97 -7.38 -16.77
CA THR A 71 -1.76 -7.66 -15.99
C THR A 71 -0.74 -8.27 -16.92
N GLY A 72 0.49 -7.77 -16.85
CA GLY A 72 1.61 -8.28 -17.63
C GLY A 72 2.91 -8.23 -16.84
N PHE A 73 3.96 -8.83 -17.42
CA PHE A 73 5.30 -8.80 -16.88
C PHE A 73 6.31 -8.53 -18.00
N ALA A 74 7.42 -7.86 -17.67
CA ALA A 74 8.47 -7.51 -18.61
C ALA A 74 8.97 -8.74 -19.41
N LYS A 75 8.98 -8.63 -20.74
CA LYS A 75 9.52 -9.70 -21.59
C LYS A 75 11.02 -9.85 -21.34
N GLY A 76 11.43 -11.04 -20.91
CA GLY A 76 12.84 -11.35 -20.61
C GLY A 76 13.30 -10.89 -19.22
N GLY A 77 12.42 -10.27 -18.44
CA GLY A 77 12.68 -9.93 -17.05
C GLY A 77 12.45 -11.08 -16.08
N GLU A 78 12.80 -10.83 -14.83
CA GLU A 78 12.66 -11.75 -13.71
C GLU A 78 11.93 -11.09 -12.56
N LYS A 79 11.19 -11.90 -11.81
CA LYS A 79 10.45 -11.45 -10.64
C LYS A 79 11.39 -11.34 -9.44
N GLY A 80 11.77 -10.11 -9.11
CA GLY A 80 12.37 -9.69 -7.84
C GLY A 80 11.31 -9.17 -6.88
N LEU A 81 11.64 -8.16 -6.07
CA LEU A 81 10.66 -7.40 -5.27
C LEU A 81 10.41 -6.04 -5.90
N TRP A 82 9.17 -5.57 -5.93
CA TRP A 82 8.96 -4.13 -6.11
C TRP A 82 9.34 -3.40 -4.83
N GLU A 83 9.94 -2.22 -4.96
CA GLU A 83 10.50 -1.48 -3.84
C GLU A 83 10.16 0.01 -3.92
N SER A 84 9.75 0.60 -2.78
CA SER A 84 9.80 2.04 -2.61
C SER A 84 11.25 2.53 -2.54
N HIS A 85 11.46 3.85 -2.44
CA HIS A 85 12.75 4.34 -1.96
C HIS A 85 12.96 3.95 -0.51
N ASP A 86 14.23 3.88 -0.12
CA ASP A 86 14.69 3.61 1.23
C ASP A 86 15.36 4.87 1.79
N GLN A 87 15.27 5.04 3.11
CA GLN A 87 15.97 6.07 3.85
C GLN A 87 16.63 5.41 5.08
N ASP A 88 17.81 5.89 5.46
CA ASP A 88 18.56 5.31 6.59
C ASP A 88 17.81 5.39 7.94
N SER A 89 16.85 6.33 8.05
CA SER A 89 15.99 6.51 9.21
C SER A 89 14.71 5.68 9.19
N ASP A 90 14.53 4.79 8.20
CA ASP A 90 13.36 3.94 8.10
C ASP A 90 13.32 2.93 9.24
N ALA A 91 12.27 3.02 10.06
CA ALA A 91 12.03 2.16 11.22
C ALA A 91 10.90 1.15 10.98
N ALA A 92 10.33 1.12 9.77
CA ALA A 92 9.35 0.12 9.38
C ALA A 92 9.58 -0.38 7.95
N LEU A 93 9.36 -1.68 7.73
CA LEU A 93 9.37 -2.32 6.42
C LEU A 93 8.06 -3.08 6.22
N VAL A 94 7.26 -2.61 5.27
CA VAL A 94 5.97 -3.20 4.91
C VAL A 94 6.12 -4.13 3.70
N PHE A 95 5.65 -5.37 3.83
CA PHE A 95 5.52 -6.31 2.72
C PHE A 95 4.05 -6.47 2.34
N ALA A 96 3.73 -6.25 1.07
CA ALA A 96 2.40 -6.51 0.51
C ALA A 96 2.45 -7.49 -0.67
N GLU A 97 1.29 -8.01 -1.08
CA GLU A 97 1.20 -8.97 -2.19
C GLU A 97 1.48 -8.33 -3.53
N SER A 98 0.95 -7.13 -3.75
CA SER A 98 1.16 -6.34 -4.96
C SER A 98 1.61 -4.92 -4.64
N ALA A 99 2.19 -4.25 -5.63
CA ALA A 99 2.58 -2.85 -5.47
C ALA A 99 1.36 -1.93 -5.28
N ILE A 100 0.19 -2.32 -5.79
CA ILE A 100 -1.07 -1.58 -5.57
C ILE A 100 -1.51 -1.71 -4.11
N ASP A 101 -1.37 -2.88 -3.50
CA ASP A 101 -1.71 -3.08 -2.07
C ASP A 101 -0.72 -2.35 -1.17
N ALA A 102 0.57 -2.35 -1.51
CA ALA A 102 1.57 -1.54 -0.81
C ALA A 102 1.24 -0.03 -0.85
N LEU A 103 0.87 0.49 -2.03
CA LEU A 103 0.44 1.88 -2.17
C LEU A 103 -0.88 2.16 -1.44
N SER A 104 -1.79 1.18 -1.41
CA SER A 104 -3.08 1.32 -0.72
C SER A 104 -2.89 1.36 0.79
N HIS A 105 -2.04 0.49 1.33
CA HIS A 105 -1.62 0.49 2.74
C HIS A 105 -0.96 1.81 3.11
N ALA A 106 -0.03 2.32 2.29
CA ALA A 106 0.61 3.62 2.51
C ALA A 106 -0.36 4.81 2.50
N ALA A 107 -1.45 4.72 1.72
CA ALA A 107 -2.49 5.75 1.69
C ALA A 107 -3.38 5.70 2.94
N LEU A 108 -3.70 4.50 3.44
CA LEU A 108 -4.54 4.27 4.61
C LEU A 108 -3.81 4.54 5.93
N PHE A 109 -2.53 4.20 6.00
CA PHE A 109 -1.69 4.33 7.19
C PHE A 109 -0.40 5.12 6.88
N PRO A 110 -0.49 6.44 6.68
CA PRO A 110 0.68 7.25 6.33
C PRO A 110 1.76 7.15 7.41
N ASN A 111 2.93 6.63 7.03
CA ASN A 111 4.11 6.55 7.88
C ASN A 111 5.36 7.02 7.11
N PRO A 112 5.95 8.18 7.47
CA PRO A 112 7.12 8.70 6.76
C PRO A 112 8.37 7.82 6.91
N HIS A 113 8.44 6.99 7.96
CA HIS A 113 9.54 6.09 8.27
C HIS A 113 9.31 4.65 7.80
N ALA A 114 8.26 4.41 7.02
CA ALA A 114 8.00 3.11 6.40
C ALA A 114 8.55 3.06 4.98
N ARG A 115 9.36 2.04 4.70
CA ARG A 115 9.64 1.57 3.34
C ARG A 115 8.75 0.38 2.99
N TYR A 116 8.47 0.24 1.70
CA TYR A 116 7.51 -0.71 1.18
C TYR A 116 8.18 -1.65 0.19
N ARG A 117 7.75 -2.90 0.22
CA ARG A 117 8.12 -3.95 -0.71
C ARG A 117 6.87 -4.71 -1.14
N SER A 118 6.83 -5.21 -2.37
CA SER A 118 5.80 -6.16 -2.76
C SER A 118 6.35 -7.38 -3.47
N ILE A 119 5.68 -8.51 -3.24
CA ILE A 119 6.04 -9.80 -3.81
C ILE A 119 5.67 -9.87 -5.29
N GLY A 120 4.56 -9.26 -5.70
CA GLY A 120 4.08 -9.28 -7.08
C GLY A 120 3.18 -10.49 -7.42
N GLY A 121 2.38 -10.95 -6.46
CA GLY A 121 1.63 -12.22 -6.54
C GLY A 121 2.50 -13.43 -6.17
N ALA A 122 2.28 -14.60 -6.77
CA ALA A 122 2.88 -15.88 -6.34
C ALA A 122 4.41 -15.87 -6.15
N VAL A 123 4.87 -16.34 -4.99
CA VAL A 123 6.28 -16.36 -4.58
C VAL A 123 7.11 -17.26 -5.50
N ASN A 124 8.34 -16.85 -5.83
CA ASN A 124 9.33 -17.71 -6.47
C ASN A 124 10.50 -18.06 -5.54
N ASP A 125 11.31 -19.06 -5.91
CA ASP A 125 12.41 -19.61 -5.09
C ASP A 125 13.49 -18.60 -4.69
N ARG A 126 13.59 -17.44 -5.36
CA ARG A 126 14.60 -16.42 -5.10
C ARG A 126 14.12 -15.37 -4.10
N GLN A 127 12.84 -15.07 -4.09
CA GLN A 127 12.28 -14.01 -3.25
C GLN A 127 12.49 -14.21 -1.75
N PRO A 128 12.47 -15.44 -1.18
CA PRO A 128 12.81 -15.64 0.23
C PRO A 128 14.19 -15.08 0.61
N ARG A 129 15.18 -15.15 -0.28
CA ARG A 129 16.50 -14.57 -0.02
C ARG A 129 16.48 -13.04 -0.06
N LEU A 130 15.72 -12.46 -1.00
CA LEU A 130 15.55 -10.99 -1.10
C LEU A 130 14.82 -10.43 0.12
N ILE A 131 13.78 -11.12 0.58
CA ILE A 131 13.03 -10.78 1.80
C ILE A 131 13.96 -10.79 3.02
N ARG A 132 14.72 -11.88 3.21
CA ARG A 132 15.68 -12.00 4.32
C ARG A 132 16.72 -10.89 4.29
N SER A 133 17.24 -10.53 3.12
CA SER A 133 18.17 -9.41 2.97
C SER A 133 17.51 -8.09 3.38
N ALA A 134 16.32 -7.78 2.85
CA ALA A 134 15.62 -6.54 3.17
C ALA A 134 15.30 -6.40 4.68
N ILE A 135 14.96 -7.52 5.34
CA ILE A 135 14.75 -7.55 6.80
C ILE A 135 16.08 -7.34 7.54
N ALA A 136 17.15 -8.01 7.11
CA ALA A 136 18.48 -7.88 7.73
C ALA A 136 19.03 -6.44 7.64
N ASP A 137 18.65 -5.69 6.61
CA ASP A 137 19.05 -4.30 6.39
C ASP A 137 18.24 -3.28 7.23
N MET A 138 17.29 -3.71 8.05
CA MET A 138 16.56 -2.81 8.95
C MET A 138 17.39 -2.41 10.17
N VAL A 139 17.26 -1.14 10.60
CA VAL A 139 17.89 -0.66 11.83
C VAL A 139 17.31 -1.33 13.07
N GLN A 140 18.06 -1.35 14.17
CA GLN A 140 17.64 -1.98 15.41
C GLN A 140 16.30 -1.42 15.92
N GLY A 141 15.42 -2.30 16.43
CA GLY A 141 14.12 -1.89 17.00
C GLY A 141 13.03 -1.61 15.95
N SER A 142 13.34 -1.77 14.67
CA SER A 142 12.39 -1.58 13.58
C SER A 142 11.28 -2.63 13.58
N GLU A 143 10.24 -2.34 12.80
CA GLU A 143 9.07 -3.19 12.64
C GLU A 143 8.97 -3.73 11.21
N ILE A 144 8.77 -5.04 11.10
CA ILE A 144 8.43 -5.73 9.86
C ILE A 144 6.91 -5.91 9.86
N ILE A 145 6.23 -5.29 8.91
CA ILE A 145 4.78 -5.32 8.80
C ILE A 145 4.40 -6.20 7.62
N CYS A 146 3.68 -7.27 7.88
CA CYS A 146 3.13 -8.17 6.89
C CYS A 146 1.71 -7.71 6.55
N ALA A 147 1.56 -7.00 5.43
CA ALA A 147 0.33 -6.42 4.92
C ALA A 147 -0.22 -7.23 3.74
N THR A 148 -0.49 -8.52 3.97
CA THR A 148 -1.02 -9.46 2.97
C THR A 148 -2.54 -9.39 2.88
N ASP A 149 -3.11 -10.01 1.85
CA ASP A 149 -4.56 -10.08 1.68
C ASP A 149 -5.18 -10.98 2.76
N ASN A 150 -6.43 -10.71 3.13
CA ASN A 150 -7.12 -11.51 4.15
C ASN A 150 -7.82 -12.73 3.53
N ASP A 151 -7.05 -13.56 2.84
CA ASP A 151 -7.51 -14.80 2.20
C ASP A 151 -6.51 -15.95 2.37
N ASP A 152 -6.87 -17.15 1.91
CA ASP A 152 -6.03 -18.34 2.05
C ASP A 152 -4.64 -18.21 1.40
N ALA A 153 -4.52 -17.43 0.33
CA ALA A 153 -3.23 -17.20 -0.33
C ALA A 153 -2.38 -16.22 0.49
N GLY A 154 -2.99 -15.15 0.98
CA GLY A 154 -2.33 -14.16 1.84
C GLY A 154 -1.88 -14.73 3.17
N TRP A 155 -2.65 -15.62 3.78
CA TRP A 155 -2.22 -16.34 4.99
C TRP A 155 -0.98 -17.21 4.74
N LYS A 156 -0.92 -17.93 3.60
CA LYS A 156 0.27 -18.71 3.23
C LYS A 156 1.48 -17.82 3.00
N LEU A 157 1.26 -16.65 2.38
CA LEU A 157 2.31 -15.68 2.17
C LEU A 157 2.81 -15.09 3.50
N ALA A 158 1.91 -14.79 4.42
CA ALA A 158 2.24 -14.30 5.77
C ALA A 158 3.06 -15.32 6.57
N THR A 159 2.72 -16.61 6.49
CA THR A 159 3.54 -17.68 7.07
C THR A 159 4.95 -17.70 6.48
N MET A 160 5.07 -17.63 5.15
CA MET A 160 6.39 -17.62 4.50
C MET A 160 7.22 -16.38 4.89
N LEU A 161 6.58 -15.20 4.98
CA LEU A 161 7.23 -13.97 5.45
C LEU A 161 7.68 -14.10 6.91
N ARG A 162 6.88 -14.73 7.77
CA ARG A 162 7.26 -15.04 9.15
C ARG A 162 8.48 -15.95 9.21
N ASP A 163 8.50 -17.03 8.43
CA ASP A 163 9.64 -17.96 8.37
C ASP A 163 10.92 -17.27 7.85
N CYS A 164 10.74 -16.34 6.90
CA CYS A 164 11.82 -15.48 6.42
C CYS A 164 12.36 -14.58 7.53
N PHE A 165 11.47 -13.90 8.25
CA PHE A 165 11.82 -13.06 9.38
C PHE A 165 12.56 -13.83 10.48
N GLU A 166 11.99 -14.94 10.96
CA GLU A 166 12.55 -15.71 12.06
C GLU A 166 13.95 -16.26 11.72
N GLY A 167 14.13 -16.80 10.52
CA GLY A 167 15.44 -17.29 10.12
C GLY A 167 16.48 -16.20 9.79
N THR A 168 16.16 -14.90 9.91
CA THR A 168 17.20 -13.86 9.96
C THR A 168 17.91 -13.78 11.31
N GLY A 169 17.29 -14.29 12.38
CA GLY A 169 17.81 -14.19 13.75
C GLY A 169 17.73 -12.77 14.35
N ARG A 170 17.06 -11.82 13.69
CA ARG A 170 16.89 -10.42 14.14
C ARG A 170 15.87 -10.30 15.28
N ALA A 171 16.23 -10.84 16.45
CA ALA A 171 15.40 -10.78 17.66
C ALA A 171 15.16 -9.35 18.19
N ASP A 172 15.94 -8.39 17.71
CA ASP A 172 15.81 -6.96 18.01
C ASP A 172 14.72 -6.26 17.20
N LEU A 173 14.15 -6.92 16.19
CA LEU A 173 13.07 -6.43 15.37
C LEU A 173 11.72 -6.97 15.85
N ARG A 174 10.63 -6.24 15.55
CA ARG A 174 9.26 -6.73 15.74
C ARG A 174 8.68 -7.18 14.42
N PHE A 175 7.83 -8.20 14.44
CA PHE A 175 7.02 -8.58 13.28
C PHE A 175 5.54 -8.50 13.64
N THR A 176 4.81 -7.70 12.86
CA THR A 176 3.38 -7.46 12.98
C THR A 176 2.66 -7.98 11.74
N LEU A 177 1.54 -8.66 11.96
CA LEU A 177 0.63 -9.04 10.89
C LEU A 177 -0.51 -8.01 10.86
N ASP A 178 -0.68 -7.35 9.73
CA ASP A 178 -1.71 -6.34 9.51
C ASP A 178 -2.56 -6.80 8.32
N LEU A 179 -3.84 -7.09 8.56
CA LEU A 179 -4.73 -7.66 7.55
C LEU A 179 -5.90 -6.72 7.28
N PRO A 180 -6.42 -6.71 6.04
CA PRO A 180 -7.71 -6.12 5.74
C PRO A 180 -8.80 -6.61 6.72
N PRO A 181 -9.73 -5.74 7.15
CA PRO A 181 -10.67 -6.04 8.21
C PRO A 181 -11.68 -7.13 7.83
N LYS A 182 -12.01 -7.28 6.54
CA LYS A 182 -12.92 -8.32 6.05
C LYS A 182 -12.16 -9.48 5.44
N VAL A 183 -12.69 -10.69 5.62
CA VAL A 183 -12.21 -11.89 4.93
C VAL A 183 -12.43 -11.72 3.42
N THR A 184 -11.49 -12.24 2.64
CA THR A 184 -11.37 -12.13 1.17
C THR A 184 -11.16 -10.72 0.63
N GLU A 185 -10.71 -9.78 1.47
CA GLU A 185 -10.43 -8.41 1.07
C GLU A 185 -8.91 -8.19 0.87
N ASP A 186 -8.58 -7.31 -0.07
CA ASP A 186 -7.23 -6.77 -0.28
C ASP A 186 -7.15 -5.30 0.19
N TRP A 187 -5.94 -4.77 0.36
CA TRP A 187 -5.79 -3.38 0.82
C TRP A 187 -6.33 -2.34 -0.16
N ASN A 188 -6.37 -2.66 -1.46
CA ASN A 188 -6.95 -1.75 -2.44
C ASN A 188 -8.46 -1.61 -2.30
N GLN A 189 -9.16 -2.69 -1.98
CA GLN A 189 -10.58 -2.69 -1.73
C GLN A 189 -10.91 -1.87 -0.48
N VAL A 190 -10.13 -2.00 0.60
CA VAL A 190 -10.26 -1.16 1.82
C VAL A 190 -10.13 0.32 1.47
N LEU A 191 -9.11 0.69 0.69
CA LEU A 191 -8.91 2.08 0.27
C LEU A 191 -10.07 2.61 -0.58
N LYS A 192 -10.58 1.80 -1.50
CA LYS A 192 -11.71 2.18 -2.35
C LYS A 192 -12.98 2.39 -1.54
N ASP A 193 -13.23 1.56 -0.53
CA ASP A 193 -14.38 1.71 0.37
C ASP A 193 -14.26 2.99 1.21
N ALA A 194 -13.12 3.24 1.83
CA ALA A 194 -12.87 4.48 2.59
C ALA A 194 -13.03 5.76 1.73
N SER A 195 -12.59 5.69 0.47
CA SER A 195 -12.73 6.80 -0.49
C SER A 195 -14.18 7.08 -0.86
N ARG A 196 -15.02 6.05 -0.95
CA ARG A 196 -16.47 6.18 -1.22
C ARG A 196 -17.19 6.79 -0.03
N GLU A 197 -16.89 6.35 1.18
CA GLU A 197 -17.48 6.91 2.42
C GLU A 197 -17.16 8.40 2.58
N THR A 198 -15.93 8.81 2.27
CA THR A 198 -15.51 10.22 2.30
C THR A 198 -16.22 11.07 1.23
N SER A 199 -16.62 10.45 0.11
CA SER A 199 -17.25 11.14 -1.03
C SER A 199 -18.78 11.26 -0.88
N LEU A 200 -19.40 10.51 0.03
CA LEU A 200 -20.82 10.62 0.32
C LEU A 200 -21.05 11.81 1.29
N PRO A 201 -21.95 12.76 0.99
CA PRO A 201 -22.28 13.80 1.96
C PRO A 201 -22.90 13.16 3.19
N SER A 202 -22.28 13.39 4.35
CA SER A 202 -22.79 12.96 5.66
C SER A 202 -24.21 13.49 5.86
N SER A 203 -25.23 12.65 5.63
CA SER A 203 -26.60 12.93 6.04
C SER A 203 -26.73 12.70 7.55
N SER A 204 -26.04 13.53 8.34
CA SER A 204 -26.37 13.68 9.75
C SER A 204 -27.61 14.57 9.83
N SER A 205 -28.78 13.95 9.79
CA SER A 205 -30.04 14.53 10.23
C SER A 205 -29.87 14.96 11.69
N GLN A 206 -29.54 16.23 11.92
CA GLN A 206 -29.82 16.87 13.20
C GLN A 206 -31.35 16.99 13.30
N SER A 207 -31.99 16.03 13.96
CA SER A 207 -33.31 16.22 14.53
C SER A 207 -33.19 17.34 15.56
N ARG A 208 -33.59 18.54 15.14
CA ARG A 208 -33.78 19.70 16.02
C ARG A 208 -34.72 19.24 17.15
N PRO A 209 -34.36 19.38 18.44
CA PRO A 209 -35.30 19.09 19.51
C PRO A 209 -36.49 20.05 19.40
N PRO A 210 -37.73 19.60 19.70
CA PRO A 210 -38.90 20.46 19.64
C PRO A 210 -38.75 21.63 20.63
N PRO A 211 -39.27 22.82 20.31
CA PRO A 211 -39.20 23.96 21.22
C PRO A 211 -40.02 23.69 22.48
N LEU A 212 -39.46 24.03 23.65
CA LEU A 212 -40.18 24.03 24.92
C LEU A 212 -41.35 25.03 24.87
N PRO A 213 -42.53 24.69 25.42
CA PRO A 213 -43.66 25.61 25.47
C PRO A 213 -43.38 26.78 26.42
N SER A 214 -43.67 27.99 25.94
CA SER A 214 -43.56 29.25 26.66
C SER A 214 -44.55 29.30 27.84
N LEU A 215 -44.05 29.44 29.08
CA LEU A 215 -44.89 29.79 30.22
C LEU A 215 -45.31 31.26 30.11
N ILE A 216 -46.55 31.50 29.68
CA ILE A 216 -47.25 32.76 29.87
C ILE A 216 -48.21 32.60 31.05
N GLY A 217 -48.03 33.46 32.05
CA GLY A 217 -49.15 33.98 32.84
C GLY A 217 -49.32 33.43 34.25
N LEU A 218 -48.47 33.85 35.19
CA LEU A 218 -48.93 34.05 36.56
C LEU A 218 -49.06 35.55 36.82
N LYS A 219 -50.31 36.03 36.71
CA LYS A 219 -50.69 37.39 37.07
C LYS A 219 -50.52 37.55 38.58
N SER A 220 -49.72 38.53 38.95
CA SER A 220 -49.74 39.19 40.25
C SER A 220 -51.16 39.68 40.58
N ARG A 221 -51.72 39.23 41.71
CA ARG A 221 -52.75 39.98 42.45
C ARG A 221 -52.18 40.28 43.83
N GLY A 222 -52.16 41.57 44.15
CA GLY A 222 -51.67 42.13 45.40
C GLY A 222 -52.63 41.94 46.59
N PRO A 223 -52.30 42.56 47.73
CA PRO A 223 -52.78 42.15 49.05
C PRO A 223 -54.08 42.83 49.44
N LEU A 224 -54.87 42.12 50.27
CA LEU A 224 -55.68 42.62 51.40
C LEU A 224 -56.13 41.40 52.22
#